data_AF-A0A5C8Z1Z1-F1
#
_entry.id   AF-A0A5C8Z1Z1-F1
#
_cell.length_a   1.000
_cell.length_b   1.000
_cell.length_c   1.000
_cell.angle_alpha   90.00
_cell.angle_beta   90.00
_cell.angle_gamma   90.00
#
_symmetry.space_group_name_H-M   'P 1'
#
loop_
_entity.id
_entity.type
_entity.pdbx_description
1 polymer ?
#
loop_
_entity_poly.entity_id
_entity_poly.type
_entity_poly.pdbx_seq_one_letter_code
_entity_poly.pdbx_strand_id
1 'polypeptide(L)'
;MTDLTTFINLLRPHDRRRAALPSELARPELSRVARAMAGRPAAEVALALEEAVRAAGAVPDARAVAELAAEVERGRDPFRDGA
;
A
#
# COMPACT_ATOMS: atom_id res chain seq x y z
N MET A 1 -5.70 3.07 -33.95
CA MET A 1 -7.02 3.43 -33.38
C MET A 1 -6.77 3.64 -31.89
N THR A 2 -6.38 4.86 -31.51
CA THR A 2 -5.91 5.15 -30.15
C THR A 2 -7.13 5.40 -29.28
N ASP A 3 -7.33 4.53 -28.30
CA ASP A 3 -8.51 4.47 -27.46
C ASP A 3 -8.70 5.78 -26.68
N LEU A 4 -9.91 6.34 -26.70
CA LEU A 4 -10.28 7.61 -26.05
C LEU A 4 -9.92 7.59 -24.55
N THR A 5 -9.90 6.39 -23.97
CA THR A 5 -9.52 6.11 -22.59
C THR A 5 -8.05 6.43 -22.30
N THR A 6 -7.14 6.22 -23.26
CA THR A 6 -5.72 6.59 -23.15
C THR A 6 -5.54 8.11 -23.12
N PHE A 7 -6.34 8.85 -23.88
CA PHE A 7 -6.27 10.31 -23.94
C PHE A 7 -6.81 10.97 -22.65
N ILE A 8 -7.87 10.41 -22.08
CA ILE A 8 -8.42 10.89 -20.80
C ILE A 8 -7.45 10.64 -19.63
N ASN A 9 -6.74 9.50 -19.63
CA ASN A 9 -5.70 9.23 -18.61
C ASN A 9 -4.50 10.19 -18.70
N LEU A 10 -4.17 10.70 -19.90
CA LEU A 10 -3.13 11.72 -20.10
C LEU A 10 -3.55 13.12 -19.63
N LEU A 11 -4.85 13.39 -19.56
CA LEU A 11 -5.43 14.66 -19.09
C LEU A 11 -5.73 14.67 -17.58
N ARG A 12 -5.67 13.51 -16.91
CA ARG A 12 -5.76 13.45 -15.46
C ARG A 12 -4.49 14.08 -14.90
N PRO A 13 -4.56 15.13 -14.06
CA PRO A 13 -3.37 15.70 -13.48
C PRO A 13 -2.67 14.60 -12.69
N HIS A 14 -1.50 14.16 -13.16
CA HIS A 14 -0.55 13.48 -12.29
C HIS A 14 -0.19 14.53 -11.24
N ASP A 15 -0.89 14.51 -10.10
CA ASP A 15 -0.53 15.32 -8.96
C ASP A 15 0.87 14.89 -8.55
N ARG A 16 1.90 15.56 -9.07
CA ARG A 16 3.30 15.33 -8.70
C ARG A 16 3.48 15.47 -7.17
N ARG A 17 2.61 16.25 -6.53
CA ARG A 17 2.50 16.37 -5.07
C ARG A 17 1.95 15.10 -4.40
N ARG A 18 1.00 14.41 -5.05
CA ARG A 18 0.40 13.15 -4.57
C ARG A 18 1.35 11.97 -4.71
N ALA A 19 2.09 11.88 -5.81
CA ALA A 19 3.17 10.88 -5.99
C ALA A 19 4.34 11.05 -4.98
N ALA A 20 4.48 12.23 -4.40
CA ALA A 20 5.45 12.52 -3.34
C ALA A 20 4.88 12.34 -1.92
N LEU A 21 3.60 11.97 -1.77
CA LEU A 21 3.04 11.67 -0.45
C LEU A 21 3.63 10.35 0.06
N PRO A 22 4.04 10.28 1.33
CA PRO A 22 4.54 9.05 1.93
C PRO A 22 3.59 7.86 1.76
N SER A 23 2.28 8.11 1.71
CA SER A 23 1.26 7.08 1.46
C SER A 23 1.32 6.45 0.07
N GLU A 24 1.63 7.22 -0.99
CA GLU A 24 1.75 6.67 -2.35
C GLU A 24 3.15 6.05 -2.58
N LEU A 25 4.19 6.55 -1.90
CA LEU A 25 5.52 5.94 -1.91
C LEU A 25 5.58 4.61 -1.14
N ALA A 26 4.86 4.51 -0.02
CA ALA A 26 4.82 3.29 0.78
C ALA A 26 3.92 2.21 0.17
N ARG A 27 2.92 2.56 -0.65
CA ARG A 27 1.93 1.61 -1.20
C ARG A 27 2.53 0.40 -1.93
N PRO A 28 3.49 0.54 -2.86
CA PRO A 28 4.09 -0.61 -3.54
C PRO A 28 4.80 -1.55 -2.58
N GLU A 29 5.54 -1.00 -1.62
CA GLU A 29 6.28 -1.78 -0.64
C GLU A 29 5.37 -2.45 0.39
N LEU A 30 4.32 -1.75 0.85
CA LEU A 30 3.30 -2.31 1.73
C LEU A 30 2.52 -3.44 1.07
N SER A 31 2.17 -3.32 -0.23
CA SER A 31 1.55 -4.41 -0.98
C SER A 31 2.50 -5.60 -1.13
N ARG A 32 3.79 -5.36 -1.37
CA ARG A 32 4.81 -6.43 -1.42
C ARG A 32 4.92 -7.17 -0.10
N VAL A 33 4.99 -6.44 1.02
CA VAL A 33 5.02 -6.99 2.38
C VAL A 33 3.73 -7.76 2.68
N ALA A 34 2.56 -7.20 2.37
CA ALA A 34 1.27 -7.85 2.58
C ALA A 34 1.19 -9.20 1.84
N ARG A 35 1.68 -9.28 0.60
CA ARG A 35 1.71 -10.54 -0.16
C ARG A 35 2.71 -11.54 0.39
N ALA A 36 3.91 -11.09 0.76
CA ALA A 36 4.95 -11.95 1.31
C ALA A 36 4.56 -12.54 2.68
N MET A 37 3.76 -11.79 3.45
CA MET A 37 3.34 -12.15 4.81
C MET A 37 1.91 -12.71 4.89
N ALA A 38 1.24 -12.91 3.76
CA ALA A 38 -0.12 -13.43 3.73
C ALA A 38 -0.23 -14.79 4.43
N GLY A 39 -1.19 -14.92 5.35
CA GLY A 39 -1.36 -16.14 6.16
C GLY A 39 -0.35 -16.32 7.30
N ARG A 40 0.54 -15.36 7.54
CA ARG A 40 1.40 -15.32 8.74
C ARG A 40 0.64 -14.71 9.93
N PRO A 41 1.08 -14.98 11.18
CA PRO A 41 0.46 -14.41 12.37
C PRO A 41 0.46 -12.88 12.34
N ALA A 42 -0.66 -12.26 12.74
CA ALA A 42 -0.82 -10.80 12.68
C ALA A 42 0.31 -10.01 13.39
N ALA A 43 0.87 -10.55 14.48
CA ALA A 43 2.00 -9.92 15.16
C ALA A 43 3.27 -9.82 14.28
N GLU A 44 3.56 -10.86 13.48
CA GLU A 44 4.69 -10.84 12.54
C GLU A 44 4.42 -9.89 11.37
N VAL A 45 3.18 -9.89 10.87
CA VAL A 45 2.78 -8.97 9.80
C VAL A 45 2.88 -7.51 10.25
N ALA A 46 2.42 -7.21 11.47
CA ALA A 46 2.47 -5.86 12.03
C ALA A 46 3.90 -5.32 12.09
N LEU A 47 4.86 -6.13 12.56
CA LEU A 47 6.28 -5.74 12.60
C LEU A 47 6.83 -5.42 11.21
N ALA A 48 6.49 -6.24 10.20
CA ALA A 48 6.93 -6.03 8.83
C ALA A 48 6.31 -4.76 8.21
N LEU A 49 5.04 -4.48 8.51
CA LEU A 49 4.34 -3.27 8.06
C LEU A 49 4.91 -2.02 8.71
N GLU A 50 5.16 -2.04 10.02
CA GLU A 50 5.79 -0.90 10.72
C GLU A 50 7.15 -0.55 10.13
N GLU A 51 7.97 -1.56 9.85
CA GLU A 51 9.29 -1.36 9.26
C GLU A 51 9.20 -0.75 7.87
N ALA A 52 8.27 -1.23 7.03
CA ALA A 52 8.03 -0.65 5.71
C ALA A 52 7.57 0.82 5.78
N VAL A 53 6.72 1.17 6.75
CA VAL A 53 6.28 2.55 6.97
C VAL A 53 7.45 3.44 7.43
N ARG A 54 8.28 2.95 8.36
CA ARG A 54 9.48 3.68 8.83
C ARG A 54 10.51 3.86 7.71
N ALA A 55 10.74 2.82 6.89
CA ALA A 55 11.63 2.88 5.74
C ALA A 55 11.18 3.90 4.68
N ALA A 56 9.87 4.13 4.57
CA ALA A 56 9.28 5.19 3.74
C ALA A 56 9.36 6.59 4.39
N GLY A 57 9.97 6.72 5.57
CA GLY A 57 10.12 7.99 6.29
C GLY A 57 8.84 8.47 7.01
N ALA A 58 7.86 7.57 7.19
CA ALA A 58 6.61 7.87 7.87
C ALA A 58 6.58 7.28 9.29
N VAL A 59 5.66 7.79 10.11
CA VAL A 59 5.42 7.25 11.46
C VAL A 59 4.28 6.23 11.38
N PRO A 60 4.50 4.97 11.80
CA PRO A 60 3.44 3.97 11.80
C PRO A 60 2.35 4.30 12.83
N ASP A 61 1.10 4.26 12.38
CA ASP A 61 -0.07 4.28 13.25
C ASP A 61 -0.33 2.85 13.74
N ALA A 62 -0.15 2.62 15.04
CA ALA A 62 -0.27 1.30 15.64
C ALA A 62 -1.67 0.66 15.45
N ARG A 63 -2.74 1.47 15.42
CA ARG A 63 -4.09 0.97 15.20
C ARG A 63 -4.28 0.56 13.74
N ALA A 64 -3.86 1.41 12.81
CA ALA A 64 -3.97 1.12 11.38
C ALA A 64 -3.12 -0.10 10.99
N VAL A 65 -1.92 -0.24 11.56
CA VAL A 65 -1.06 -1.41 11.38
C VAL A 65 -1.74 -2.68 11.90
N ALA A 66 -2.34 -2.65 13.08
CA ALA A 66 -3.01 -3.81 13.66
C ALA A 66 -4.22 -4.25 12.83
N GLU A 67 -5.04 -3.29 12.36
CA GLU A 67 -6.17 -3.57 11.47
C GLU A 67 -5.71 -4.21 10.15
N LEU A 68 -4.65 -3.66 9.54
CA LEU A 68 -4.08 -4.17 8.29
C LEU A 68 -3.43 -5.55 8.45
N ALA A 69 -2.72 -5.78 9.55
CA ALA A 69 -2.08 -7.05 9.86
C ALA A 69 -3.12 -8.18 10.00
N ALA A 70 -4.27 -7.90 10.62
CA ALA A 70 -5.36 -8.86 10.74
C ALA A 70 -5.99 -9.22 9.37
N GLU A 71 -6.04 -8.27 8.44
CA GLU A 71 -6.53 -8.53 7.08
C GLU A 71 -5.55 -9.40 6.28
N VAL A 72 -4.25 -9.10 6.38
CA VAL A 72 -3.19 -9.88 5.72
C VAL A 72 -3.05 -11.28 6.31
N GLU A 73 -3.20 -11.46 7.62
CA GLU A 73 -3.28 -12.77 8.27
C GLU A 73 -4.42 -13.61 7.67
N ARG A 74 -5.56 -12.98 7.35
CA ARG A 74 -6.69 -13.63 6.65
C ARG A 74 -6.45 -13.85 5.16
N GLY A 75 -5.25 -13.53 4.65
CA GLY A 75 -4.89 -13.66 3.24
C GLY A 75 -5.49 -12.59 2.33
N ARG A 76 -6.04 -11.50 2.89
CA ARG A 76 -6.56 -10.37 2.11
C ARG A 76 -5.45 -9.34 1.90
N ASP A 77 -5.26 -8.95 0.64
CA ASP A 77 -4.36 -7.85 0.25
C ASP A 77 -5.23 -6.63 -0.07
N PRO A 78 -5.47 -5.71 0.89
CA PRO A 78 -6.30 -4.53 0.67
C PRO A 78 -5.67 -3.54 -0.32
N PHE A 79 -4.43 -3.76 -0.75
CA PHE A 79 -3.78 -2.97 -1.80
C PHE A 79 -4.08 -3.50 -3.21
N ARG A 80 -4.74 -4.66 -3.34
CA ARG A 80 -5.04 -5.30 -4.63
C ARG A 80 -6.24 -4.69 -5.36
N ASP A 81 -7.21 -4.10 -4.65
CA ASP A 81 -8.47 -3.60 -5.23
C ASP A 81 -8.45 -2.10 -5.62
N GLY A 82 -7.28 -1.47 -5.66
CA GLY A 82 -7.14 -0.03 -5.88
C GLY A 82 -6.39 0.39 -7.16
N ALA A 83 -6.47 -0.40 -8.23
CA ALA A 83 -5.90 -0.09 -9.56
C ALA A 83 -6.99 0.36 -10.54
#